data_AF-A0A7S2J6H8-F1
#
_entry.id   AF-A0A7S2J6H8-F1
#
_cell.length_a   1.000
_cell.length_b   1.000
_cell.length_c   1.000
_cell.angle_alpha   90.00
_cell.angle_beta   90.00
_cell.angle_gamma   90.00
#
_symmetry.space_group_name_H-M   'P 1'
#
loop_
_entity.id
_entity.type
_entity.pdbx_description
1 polymer ?
#
loop_
_entity_poly.entity_id
_entity_poly.type
_entity_poly.pdbx_seq_one_letter_code
_entity_poly.pdbx_strand_id
1 'polypeptide(L)'
;DMEEFHDFVIESNLITDAYGFDTMSGQFTKANAGSNDTVLEPHEFFTMLVRISFFRVNPQYGMRLGDDRKGKKNEDRDRADMFGEEVPLPGCLSDMLTNLVLPNARHDTYAQEFAETTLPLPEVQAALGAQLEQLSTFYELVSAGRPFLELDQWLDKLEAKLLFSDIVIDGYVVRLTVPQAKAAFFASAQTPTSGLLPDELPVCVARTACDKYKAVTPMGPGAKVTGFLANLLGDDDEEDVVLAATGGKALAAPAAKKAAPEAQEEADE
;
A
#
# COMPACT_ATOMS: atom_id res chain seq x y z
N ASP A 1 10.35 9.52 -1.02
CA ASP A 1 11.53 9.29 -0.15
C ASP A 1 11.60 7.83 0.28
N MET A 2 12.35 7.44 1.33
CA MET A 2 12.44 6.05 1.80
C MET A 2 11.12 5.52 2.37
N GLU A 3 10.30 6.37 2.99
CA GLU A 3 9.01 5.98 3.54
C GLU A 3 8.01 5.72 2.41
N GLU A 4 7.95 6.61 1.42
CA GLU A 4 7.14 6.38 0.22
C GLU A 4 7.63 5.17 -0.58
N PHE A 5 8.94 4.87 -0.53
CA PHE A 5 9.48 3.66 -1.14
C PHE A 5 9.04 2.39 -0.40
N HIS A 6 8.99 2.41 0.94
CA HIS A 6 8.42 1.32 1.73
C HIS A 6 6.96 1.06 1.35
N ASP A 7 6.16 2.13 1.24
CA ASP A 7 4.78 2.04 0.78
C ASP A 7 4.68 1.43 -0.62
N PHE A 8 5.49 1.91 -1.56
CA PHE A 8 5.55 1.37 -2.92
C PHE A 8 5.85 -0.14 -2.95
N VAL A 9 6.82 -0.59 -2.14
CA VAL A 9 7.22 -2.01 -2.06
C VAL A 9 6.07 -2.89 -1.57
N ILE A 10 5.33 -2.42 -0.57
CA ILE A 10 4.20 -3.17 0.01
C ILE A 10 2.99 -3.14 -0.93
N GLU A 11 2.62 -1.97 -1.44
CA GLU A 11 1.46 -1.81 -2.32
C GLU A 11 1.62 -2.55 -3.65
N SER A 12 2.84 -2.59 -4.18
CA SER A 12 3.15 -3.34 -5.39
C SER A 12 3.41 -4.83 -5.11
N ASN A 13 3.30 -5.30 -3.86
CA ASN A 13 3.52 -6.70 -3.47
C ASN A 13 4.89 -7.25 -3.94
N LEU A 14 5.95 -6.47 -3.71
CA LEU A 14 7.29 -6.82 -4.21
C LEU A 14 8.05 -7.76 -3.28
N ILE A 15 7.70 -7.81 -1.99
CA ILE A 15 8.39 -8.63 -0.98
C ILE A 15 8.26 -10.12 -1.32
N THR A 16 9.35 -10.86 -1.12
CA THR A 16 9.37 -12.33 -1.14
C THR A 16 10.08 -12.86 0.10
N ASP A 17 9.93 -14.16 0.39
CA ASP A 17 10.62 -14.82 1.51
C ASP A 17 12.15 -14.66 1.45
N ALA A 18 12.70 -14.54 0.24
CA ALA A 18 14.14 -14.43 -0.01
C ALA A 18 14.61 -12.99 -0.33
N TYR A 19 13.69 -12.04 -0.50
CA TYR A 19 14.01 -10.67 -0.89
C TYR A 19 13.07 -9.68 -0.19
N GLY A 20 13.47 -9.28 1.01
CA GLY A 20 12.72 -8.37 1.87
C GLY A 20 13.08 -6.90 1.69
N PHE A 21 12.34 -6.03 2.39
CA PHE A 21 12.49 -4.58 2.31
C PHE A 21 13.92 -4.10 2.62
N ASP A 22 14.58 -4.67 3.63
CA ASP A 22 15.96 -4.32 3.99
C ASP A 22 16.95 -4.49 2.84
N THR A 23 16.70 -5.46 1.95
CA THR A 23 17.57 -5.68 0.78
C THR A 23 17.19 -4.75 -0.38
N MET A 24 15.90 -4.39 -0.49
CA MET A 24 15.39 -3.43 -1.47
C MET A 24 15.80 -1.99 -1.14
N SER A 25 15.86 -1.60 0.13
CA SER A 25 16.33 -0.28 0.56
C SER A 25 17.77 -0.01 0.12
N GLY A 26 18.61 -1.05 0.09
CA GLY A 26 19.94 -0.99 -0.51
C GLY A 26 19.94 -0.71 -2.02
N GLN A 27 18.89 -1.06 -2.76
CA GLN A 27 18.74 -0.69 -4.18
C GLN A 27 18.29 0.76 -4.33
N PHE A 28 17.40 1.23 -3.46
CA PHE A 28 17.02 2.64 -3.38
C PHE A 28 18.25 3.52 -3.16
N THR A 29 19.05 3.24 -2.12
CA THR A 29 20.28 4.00 -1.82
C THR A 29 21.27 4.00 -2.98
N LYS A 30 21.41 2.88 -3.69
CA LYS A 30 22.31 2.78 -4.85
C LYS A 30 21.80 3.55 -6.06
N ALA A 31 20.48 3.58 -6.28
CA ALA A 31 19.88 4.37 -7.33
C ALA A 31 20.03 5.87 -7.05
N ASN A 32 19.89 6.28 -5.79
CA ASN A 32 20.00 7.67 -5.33
C ASN A 32 21.43 8.19 -5.16
N ALA A 33 22.45 7.39 -5.47
CA ALA A 33 23.84 7.76 -5.20
C ALA A 33 24.33 8.94 -6.06
N GLY A 34 23.58 9.31 -7.11
CA GLY A 34 23.90 10.42 -8.01
C GLY A 34 23.43 11.78 -7.51
N SER A 35 22.24 11.85 -6.91
CA SER A 35 21.58 13.08 -6.45
C SER A 35 21.94 13.48 -5.00
N ASN A 36 22.21 12.49 -4.13
CA ASN A 36 22.47 12.67 -2.69
C ASN A 36 21.37 13.47 -1.96
N ASP A 37 20.14 13.41 -2.45
CA ASP A 37 18.95 13.92 -1.78
C ASP A 37 18.20 12.77 -1.06
N THR A 38 16.91 12.95 -0.77
CA THR A 38 16.07 11.91 -0.18
C THR A 38 15.02 11.36 -1.15
N VAL A 39 15.06 11.72 -2.44
CA VAL A 39 14.00 11.45 -3.42
C VAL A 39 14.58 10.96 -4.73
N LEU A 40 13.93 9.97 -5.36
CA LEU A 40 14.41 9.48 -6.64
C LEU A 40 13.92 10.38 -7.78
N GLU A 41 14.85 10.82 -8.63
CA GLU A 41 14.50 11.32 -9.96
C GLU A 41 13.90 10.18 -10.81
N PRO A 42 13.12 10.49 -11.87
CA PRO A 42 12.49 9.45 -12.70
C PRO A 42 13.45 8.38 -13.22
N HIS A 43 14.67 8.78 -13.60
CA HIS A 43 15.67 7.86 -14.12
C HIS A 43 16.29 6.97 -13.02
N GLU A 44 16.40 7.48 -11.79
CA GLU A 44 16.85 6.72 -10.61
C GLU A 44 15.76 5.72 -10.19
N PHE A 45 14.49 6.14 -10.24
CA PHE A 45 13.34 5.26 -10.01
C PHE A 45 13.31 4.08 -11.00
N PHE A 46 13.48 4.33 -12.31
CA PHE A 46 13.55 3.25 -13.29
C PHE A 46 14.76 2.34 -13.08
N THR A 47 15.91 2.91 -12.72
CA THR A 47 17.11 2.13 -12.37
C THR A 47 16.83 1.21 -11.18
N MET A 48 16.17 1.72 -10.15
CA MET A 48 15.75 0.94 -8.99
C MET A 48 14.80 -0.20 -9.38
N LEU A 49 13.78 0.06 -10.21
CA LEU A 49 12.85 -0.98 -10.69
C LEU A 49 13.57 -2.11 -11.45
N VAL A 50 14.50 -1.77 -12.35
CA VAL A 50 15.31 -2.75 -13.07
C VAL A 50 16.08 -3.63 -12.09
N ARG A 51 16.70 -3.04 -11.06
CA ARG A 51 17.48 -3.79 -10.06
C ARG A 51 16.59 -4.68 -9.21
N ILE A 52 15.49 -4.15 -8.69
CA ILE A 52 14.53 -4.89 -7.85
C ILE A 52 13.96 -6.06 -8.65
N SER A 53 13.54 -5.86 -9.90
CA SER A 53 12.98 -6.93 -10.73
C SER A 53 13.95 -8.11 -10.90
N PHE A 54 15.24 -7.82 -11.13
CA PHE A 54 16.26 -8.85 -11.27
C PHE A 54 16.53 -9.59 -9.94
N PHE A 55 16.76 -8.86 -8.84
CA PHE A 55 17.09 -9.50 -7.55
C PHE A 55 15.91 -10.21 -6.91
N ARG A 56 14.68 -9.77 -7.18
CA ARG A 56 13.47 -10.38 -6.65
C ARG A 56 13.27 -11.81 -7.15
N VAL A 57 13.49 -12.04 -8.44
CA VAL A 57 13.32 -13.38 -9.05
C VAL A 57 14.63 -14.16 -9.09
N ASN A 58 15.77 -13.49 -8.92
CA ASN A 58 17.09 -14.11 -8.81
C ASN A 58 17.78 -13.75 -7.46
N PRO A 59 17.21 -14.17 -6.32
CA PRO A 59 17.71 -13.78 -5.00
C PRO A 59 19.14 -14.24 -4.72
N GLN A 60 19.65 -15.26 -5.41
CA GLN A 60 21.05 -15.70 -5.33
C GLN A 60 22.07 -14.59 -5.64
N TYR A 61 21.68 -13.58 -6.42
CA TYR A 61 22.53 -12.42 -6.71
C TYR A 61 22.36 -11.29 -5.69
N GLY A 62 21.23 -11.24 -4.97
CA GLY A 62 20.88 -10.19 -3.99
C GLY A 62 21.27 -10.54 -2.55
N MET A 63 21.23 -11.82 -2.19
CA MET A 63 21.55 -12.37 -0.86
C MET A 63 23.06 -12.42 -0.55
N ARG A 64 23.89 -12.00 -1.50
CA ARG A 64 25.35 -12.06 -1.40
C ARG A 64 25.98 -10.97 -0.51
N LEU A 65 25.20 -10.39 0.39
CA LEU A 65 25.64 -9.37 1.34
C LEU A 65 25.72 -9.97 2.75
N GLY A 66 26.84 -10.67 2.98
CA GLY A 66 27.22 -11.26 4.25
C GLY A 66 28.75 -11.33 4.40
N ASP A 67 29.38 -10.16 4.46
CA ASP A 67 30.74 -9.93 5.00
C ASP A 67 31.96 -10.25 4.10
N ASP A 68 32.24 -9.41 3.10
CA ASP A 68 33.56 -9.35 2.42
C ASP A 68 34.72 -8.98 3.38
N ARG A 69 34.45 -8.68 4.66
CA ARG A 69 35.44 -8.35 5.69
C ARG A 69 35.84 -9.53 6.59
N LYS A 70 35.26 -10.71 6.42
CA LYS A 70 35.73 -11.93 7.07
C LYS A 70 35.93 -12.98 5.99
N GLY A 71 37.17 -13.44 5.84
CA GLY A 71 37.56 -14.53 4.92
C GLY A 71 36.94 -15.90 5.23
N LYS A 72 35.68 -15.96 5.66
CA LYS A 72 34.84 -17.14 5.57
C LYS A 72 34.39 -17.25 4.11
N LYS A 73 34.81 -18.34 3.46
CA LYS A 73 34.21 -18.73 2.17
C LYS A 73 32.70 -18.80 2.35
N ASN A 74 31.96 -18.20 1.42
CA ASN A 74 30.49 -18.28 1.32
C ASN A 74 30.01 -19.73 1.53
N GLU A 75 29.46 -20.02 2.71
CA GLU A 75 28.67 -21.24 2.94
C GLU A 75 27.39 -21.23 2.07
N ASP A 76 27.02 -20.07 1.52
CA ASP A 76 25.89 -19.89 0.58
C ASP A 76 26.15 -20.40 -0.84
N ARG A 77 27.37 -20.81 -1.19
CA ARG A 77 27.62 -21.43 -2.51
C ARG A 77 26.93 -22.78 -2.67
N ASP A 78 26.73 -23.49 -1.56
CA ASP A 78 26.06 -24.81 -1.53
C ASP A 78 24.53 -24.67 -1.60
N ARG A 79 24.02 -23.44 -1.74
CA ARG A 79 22.59 -23.12 -1.89
C ARG A 79 22.21 -22.71 -3.31
N ALA A 80 23.16 -22.71 -4.25
CA ALA A 80 22.88 -22.36 -5.65
C ALA A 80 21.77 -23.23 -6.25
N ASP A 81 21.74 -24.52 -5.91
CA ASP A 81 20.73 -25.48 -6.37
C ASP A 81 19.36 -25.30 -5.70
N MET A 82 19.24 -24.46 -4.65
CA MET A 82 17.95 -24.12 -4.05
C MET A 82 17.20 -23.05 -4.83
N PHE A 83 17.88 -22.36 -5.75
CA PHE A 83 17.29 -21.32 -6.58
C PHE A 83 17.04 -21.88 -7.98
N GLY A 84 15.88 -21.55 -8.55
CA GLY A 84 15.49 -22.00 -9.88
C GLY A 84 16.39 -21.42 -10.98
N GLU A 85 16.03 -21.74 -12.23
CA GLU A 85 16.71 -21.18 -13.40
C GLU A 85 16.68 -19.65 -13.38
N GLU A 86 17.80 -19.03 -13.78
CA GLU A 86 17.91 -17.57 -13.85
C GLU A 86 16.89 -16.99 -14.82
N VAL A 87 16.16 -15.97 -14.37
CA VAL A 87 15.25 -15.19 -15.22
C VAL A 87 15.96 -13.90 -15.65
N PRO A 88 16.38 -13.78 -16.92
CA PRO A 88 17.18 -12.65 -17.39
C PRO A 88 16.34 -11.39 -17.61
N LEU A 89 17.02 -10.25 -17.72
CA LEU A 89 16.43 -9.02 -18.26
C LEU A 89 16.22 -9.13 -19.79
N PRO A 90 15.15 -8.54 -20.36
CA PRO A 90 14.14 -7.74 -19.67
C PRO A 90 12.98 -8.59 -19.09
N GLY A 91 13.03 -9.91 -19.17
CA GLY A 91 11.93 -10.81 -18.79
C GLY A 91 11.46 -10.62 -17.34
N CYS A 92 12.38 -10.56 -16.39
CA CYS A 92 12.05 -10.32 -14.98
C CYS A 92 11.41 -8.94 -14.71
N LEU A 93 11.84 -7.91 -15.44
CA LEU A 93 11.23 -6.58 -15.37
C LEU A 93 9.82 -6.59 -15.96
N SER A 94 9.64 -7.19 -17.13
CA SER A 94 8.32 -7.30 -17.76
C SER A 94 7.34 -8.04 -16.87
N ASP A 95 7.75 -9.17 -16.28
CA ASP A 95 6.94 -9.94 -15.35
C ASP A 95 6.54 -9.11 -14.12
N MET A 96 7.52 -8.45 -13.47
CA MET A 96 7.24 -7.61 -12.30
C MET A 96 6.31 -6.44 -12.62
N LEU A 97 6.49 -5.77 -13.77
CA LEU A 97 5.61 -4.67 -14.16
C LEU A 97 4.20 -5.18 -14.46
N THR A 98 4.06 -6.22 -15.26
CA THR A 98 2.75 -6.73 -15.71
C THR A 98 1.95 -7.37 -14.58
N ASN A 99 2.60 -8.10 -13.68
CA ASN A 99 1.90 -8.92 -12.68
C ASN A 99 1.84 -8.30 -11.29
N LEU A 100 2.66 -7.27 -11.00
CA LEU A 100 2.79 -6.71 -9.66
C LEU A 100 2.66 -5.19 -9.64
N VAL A 101 3.52 -4.45 -10.32
CA VAL A 101 3.52 -2.98 -10.20
C VAL A 101 2.31 -2.36 -10.89
N LEU A 102 2.09 -2.63 -12.18
CA LEU A 102 1.03 -1.99 -12.95
C LEU A 102 -0.38 -2.35 -12.45
N PRO A 103 -0.71 -3.61 -12.12
CA PRO A 103 -2.05 -3.95 -11.62
C PRO A 103 -2.41 -3.28 -10.29
N ASN A 104 -1.40 -2.91 -9.48
CA ASN A 104 -1.60 -2.24 -8.19
C ASN A 104 -1.41 -0.72 -8.27
N ALA A 105 -0.95 -0.20 -9.41
CA ALA A 105 -0.81 1.23 -9.63
C ALA A 105 -2.18 1.88 -9.82
N ARG A 106 -2.35 3.11 -9.32
CA ARG A 106 -3.54 3.91 -9.64
C ARG A 106 -3.52 4.29 -11.12
N HIS A 107 -4.69 4.29 -11.75
CA HIS A 107 -4.88 4.65 -13.15
C HIS A 107 -5.66 5.95 -13.25
N ASP A 108 -5.62 6.59 -14.42
CA ASP A 108 -6.35 7.83 -14.69
C ASP A 108 -7.87 7.68 -14.50
N THR A 109 -8.38 6.45 -14.55
CA THR A 109 -9.79 6.11 -14.31
C THR A 109 -10.15 5.98 -12.83
N TYR A 110 -9.18 5.96 -11.90
CA TYR A 110 -9.42 5.75 -10.46
C TYR A 110 -10.47 6.71 -9.87
N ALA A 111 -10.44 7.98 -10.29
CA ALA A 111 -11.39 8.96 -9.82
C ALA A 111 -12.81 8.64 -10.32
N GLN A 112 -12.92 8.35 -11.63
CA GLN A 112 -14.18 8.04 -12.31
C GLN A 112 -14.80 6.74 -11.80
N GLU A 113 -14.01 5.67 -11.72
CA GLU A 113 -14.47 4.35 -11.28
C GLU A 113 -15.08 4.42 -9.88
N PHE A 114 -14.45 5.12 -8.95
CA PHE A 114 -15.01 5.29 -7.61
C PHE A 114 -16.34 6.05 -7.64
N ALA A 115 -16.42 7.12 -8.42
CA ALA A 115 -17.64 7.94 -8.54
C ALA A 115 -18.81 7.18 -9.19
N GLU A 116 -18.53 6.23 -10.08
CA GLU A 116 -19.56 5.45 -10.79
C GLU A 116 -19.93 4.16 -10.07
N THR A 117 -19.01 3.54 -9.32
CA THR A 117 -19.20 2.17 -8.79
C THR A 117 -19.29 2.08 -7.28
N THR A 118 -18.60 2.97 -6.54
CA THR A 118 -18.45 2.85 -5.09
C THR A 118 -19.21 3.94 -4.36
N LEU A 119 -19.02 5.20 -4.74
CA LEU A 119 -19.72 6.34 -4.14
C LEU A 119 -21.25 6.23 -4.21
N PRO A 120 -21.90 5.81 -5.31
CA PRO A 120 -23.36 5.81 -5.39
C PRO A 120 -24.00 4.63 -4.65
N LEU A 121 -23.21 3.74 -4.03
CA LEU A 121 -23.74 2.62 -3.26
C LEU A 121 -24.60 3.15 -2.09
N PRO A 122 -25.83 2.62 -1.88
CA PRO A 122 -26.73 3.09 -0.82
C PRO A 122 -26.10 3.07 0.56
N GLU A 123 -25.30 2.06 0.88
CA GLU A 123 -24.60 1.93 2.15
C GLU A 123 -23.50 2.99 2.35
N VAL A 124 -22.83 3.43 1.28
CA VAL A 124 -21.84 4.51 1.34
C VAL A 124 -22.54 5.84 1.54
N GLN A 125 -23.60 6.11 0.77
CA GLN A 125 -24.40 7.31 0.92
C GLN A 125 -25.06 7.41 2.30
N ALA A 126 -25.55 6.30 2.84
CA ALA A 126 -26.11 6.23 4.19
C ALA A 126 -25.04 6.53 5.26
N ALA A 127 -23.84 5.96 5.14
CA ALA A 127 -22.74 6.22 6.07
C ALA A 127 -22.32 7.69 6.09
N LEU A 128 -22.17 8.31 4.91
CA LEU A 128 -21.84 9.75 4.79
C LEU A 128 -22.99 10.63 5.29
N GLY A 129 -24.23 10.32 4.88
CA GLY A 129 -25.42 11.09 5.26
C GLY A 129 -25.68 11.09 6.77
N ALA A 130 -25.40 9.97 7.46
CA ALA A 130 -25.54 9.87 8.90
C ALA A 130 -24.59 10.79 9.68
N GLN A 131 -23.46 11.19 9.07
CA GLN A 131 -22.43 12.02 9.70
C GLN A 131 -22.28 13.40 9.04
N LEU A 132 -23.22 13.80 8.19
CA LEU A 132 -23.10 15.02 7.37
C LEU A 132 -22.90 16.30 8.22
N GLU A 133 -23.65 16.44 9.32
CA GLU A 133 -23.55 17.59 10.22
C GLU A 133 -22.19 17.64 10.94
N GLN A 134 -21.71 16.47 11.38
CA GLN A 134 -20.40 16.36 12.04
C GLN A 134 -19.25 16.60 11.05
N LEU A 135 -19.38 16.12 9.81
CA LEU A 135 -18.44 16.40 8.73
C LEU A 135 -18.40 17.90 8.38
N SER A 136 -19.55 18.57 8.34
CA SER A 136 -19.60 20.02 8.14
C SER A 136 -18.91 20.78 9.28
N THR A 137 -19.15 20.37 10.53
CA THR A 137 -18.49 20.97 11.70
C THR A 137 -16.98 20.71 11.69
N PHE A 138 -16.58 19.48 11.36
CA PHE A 138 -15.18 19.10 11.18
C PHE A 138 -14.52 19.96 10.10
N TYR A 139 -15.18 20.14 8.95
CA TYR A 139 -14.66 20.95 7.86
C TYR A 139 -14.37 22.37 8.31
N GLU A 140 -15.34 23.06 8.93
CA GLU A 140 -15.18 24.43 9.42
C GLU A 140 -14.04 24.57 10.44
N LEU A 141 -13.91 23.60 11.34
CA LEU A 141 -12.85 23.57 12.34
C LEU A 141 -11.47 23.42 11.67
N VAL A 142 -11.33 22.44 10.78
CA VAL A 142 -10.04 22.08 10.19
C VAL A 142 -9.62 23.09 9.13
N SER A 143 -10.56 23.64 8.35
CA SER A 143 -10.29 24.72 7.40
C SER A 143 -10.00 26.06 8.08
N ALA A 144 -10.23 26.17 9.39
CA ALA A 144 -10.15 27.41 10.17
C ALA A 144 -11.08 28.51 9.62
N GLY A 145 -12.29 28.13 9.18
CA GLY A 145 -13.29 29.02 8.59
C GLY A 145 -12.97 29.49 7.18
N ARG A 146 -11.98 28.89 6.50
CA ARG A 146 -11.67 29.17 5.10
C ARG A 146 -12.62 28.41 4.18
N PRO A 147 -12.85 28.95 2.96
CA PRO A 147 -13.76 28.30 2.01
C PRO A 147 -13.20 26.98 1.46
N PHE A 148 -11.92 26.70 1.64
CA PHE A 148 -11.24 25.48 1.21
C PHE A 148 -10.44 24.85 2.36
N LEU A 149 -10.39 23.53 2.37
CA LEU A 149 -9.51 22.72 3.21
C LEU A 149 -8.23 22.39 2.43
N GLU A 150 -7.08 22.85 2.92
CA GLU A 150 -5.78 22.60 2.28
C GLU A 150 -5.30 21.17 2.54
N LEU A 151 -4.41 20.67 1.66
CA LEU A 151 -3.86 19.32 1.78
C LEU A 151 -3.14 19.11 3.12
N ASP A 152 -2.30 20.06 3.53
CA ASP A 152 -1.55 19.93 4.79
C ASP A 152 -2.50 19.88 5.99
N GLN A 153 -3.58 20.68 5.98
CA GLN A 153 -4.60 20.63 7.04
C GLN A 153 -5.30 19.26 7.12
N TRP A 154 -5.54 18.63 5.97
CA TRP A 154 -6.09 17.27 5.91
C TRP A 154 -5.10 16.24 6.48
N LEU A 155 -3.84 16.29 6.03
CA LEU A 155 -2.80 15.36 6.49
C LEU A 155 -2.50 15.52 7.98
N ASP A 156 -2.32 16.74 8.46
CA ASP A 156 -2.10 17.06 9.88
C ASP A 156 -3.24 16.52 10.74
N LYS A 157 -4.49 16.60 10.23
CA LYS A 157 -5.64 16.12 10.98
C LYS A 157 -5.71 14.59 11.04
N LEU A 158 -5.36 13.90 9.96
CA LEU A 158 -5.23 12.45 9.94
C LEU A 158 -4.13 11.98 10.89
N GLU A 159 -2.97 12.64 10.89
CA GLU A 159 -1.86 12.35 11.78
C GLU A 159 -2.24 12.59 13.25
N ALA A 160 -2.86 13.72 13.56
CA ALA A 160 -3.31 14.05 14.92
C ALA A 160 -4.35 13.07 15.47
N LYS A 161 -5.06 12.36 14.58
CA LYS A 161 -6.01 11.29 14.90
C LYS A 161 -5.38 9.90 14.85
N LEU A 162 -4.07 9.80 14.62
CA LEU A 162 -3.33 8.55 14.47
C LEU A 162 -3.87 7.65 13.36
N LEU A 163 -4.51 8.25 12.34
CA LEU A 163 -5.14 7.50 11.26
C LEU A 163 -4.12 6.95 10.25
N PHE A 164 -2.91 7.51 10.20
CA PHE A 164 -1.79 6.88 9.49
C PHE A 164 -1.28 5.71 10.32
N SER A 165 -1.51 4.50 9.81
CA SER A 165 -1.24 3.26 10.53
C SER A 165 -0.76 2.19 9.56
N ASP A 166 -0.02 1.22 10.09
CA ASP A 166 0.35 -0.02 9.42
C ASP A 166 0.35 -1.15 10.47
N ILE A 167 -0.85 -1.62 10.80
CA ILE A 167 -1.08 -2.57 11.89
C ILE A 167 -1.84 -3.80 11.41
N VAL A 168 -1.71 -4.89 12.17
CA VAL A 168 -2.47 -6.11 11.96
C VAL A 168 -3.40 -6.33 13.14
N ILE A 169 -4.70 -6.36 12.87
CA ILE A 169 -5.74 -6.64 13.86
C ILE A 169 -6.45 -7.92 13.42
N ASP A 170 -6.41 -8.96 14.26
CA ASP A 170 -7.06 -10.24 13.97
C ASP A 170 -6.65 -10.85 12.62
N GLY A 171 -5.40 -10.63 12.19
CA GLY A 171 -4.87 -11.10 10.91
C GLY A 171 -5.25 -10.24 9.70
N TYR A 172 -6.06 -9.19 9.89
CA TYR A 172 -6.36 -8.19 8.87
C TYR A 172 -5.36 -7.05 8.93
N VAL A 173 -4.81 -6.67 7.77
CA VAL A 173 -3.97 -5.48 7.64
C VAL A 173 -4.86 -4.24 7.60
N VAL A 174 -4.61 -3.30 8.50
CA VAL A 174 -5.24 -1.96 8.51
C VAL A 174 -4.15 -0.95 8.26
N ARG A 175 -4.16 -0.38 7.05
CA ARG A 175 -3.07 0.47 6.59
C ARG A 175 -3.56 1.69 5.84
N LEU A 176 -3.20 2.87 6.33
CA LEU A 176 -3.33 4.13 5.61
C LEU A 176 -1.99 4.84 5.58
N THR A 177 -1.56 5.24 4.39
CA THR A 177 -0.29 5.95 4.17
C THR A 177 -0.53 7.39 3.73
N VAL A 178 0.48 8.25 3.90
CA VAL A 178 0.44 9.63 3.42
C VAL A 178 0.20 9.70 1.90
N PRO A 179 0.89 8.91 1.04
CA PRO A 179 0.59 8.86 -0.39
C PRO A 179 -0.86 8.49 -0.72
N GLN A 180 -1.47 7.56 0.03
CA GLN A 180 -2.87 7.20 -0.17
C GLN A 180 -3.82 8.35 0.17
N ALA A 181 -3.61 9.02 1.32
CA ALA A 181 -4.42 10.16 1.71
C ALA A 181 -4.27 11.34 0.74
N LYS A 182 -3.05 11.61 0.25
CA LYS A 182 -2.80 12.57 -0.83
C LYS A 182 -3.58 12.18 -2.09
N ALA A 183 -3.46 10.94 -2.55
CA ALA A 183 -4.16 10.47 -3.75
C ALA A 183 -5.68 10.60 -3.62
N ALA A 184 -6.25 10.28 -2.45
CA ALA A 184 -7.67 10.47 -2.17
C ALA A 184 -8.08 11.95 -2.23
N PHE A 185 -7.27 12.85 -1.66
CA PHE A 185 -7.48 14.30 -1.73
C PHE A 185 -7.48 14.81 -3.17
N PHE A 186 -6.43 14.50 -3.94
CA PHE A 186 -6.30 14.91 -5.34
C PHE A 186 -7.41 14.35 -6.23
N ALA A 187 -7.87 13.12 -5.97
CA ALA A 187 -8.95 12.49 -6.73
C ALA A 187 -10.36 12.98 -6.34
N SER A 188 -10.49 13.72 -5.23
CA SER A 188 -11.76 14.28 -4.76
C SER A 188 -11.90 15.77 -5.04
N ALA A 189 -10.81 16.52 -5.02
CA ALA A 189 -10.84 17.95 -5.29
C ALA A 189 -10.96 18.25 -6.78
N GLN A 190 -11.90 19.12 -7.17
CA GLN A 190 -11.99 19.62 -8.53
C GLN A 190 -10.77 20.48 -8.90
N THR A 191 -10.26 21.25 -7.95
CA THR A 191 -9.02 22.04 -8.09
C THR A 191 -8.09 21.76 -6.91
N PRO A 192 -7.33 20.65 -6.93
CA PRO A 192 -6.55 20.21 -5.77
C PRO A 192 -5.56 21.24 -5.22
N THR A 193 -5.02 22.11 -6.09
CA THR A 193 -4.10 23.19 -5.69
C THR A 193 -4.78 24.30 -4.90
N SER A 194 -6.11 24.42 -4.97
CA SER A 194 -6.90 25.37 -4.19
C SER A 194 -7.47 24.76 -2.91
N GLY A 195 -7.38 23.45 -2.73
CA GLY A 195 -7.96 22.72 -1.61
C GLY A 195 -9.31 22.08 -1.92
N LEU A 196 -9.82 21.29 -0.96
CA LEU A 196 -11.14 20.68 -1.02
C LEU A 196 -12.22 21.68 -0.64
N LEU A 197 -13.34 21.65 -1.36
CA LEU A 197 -14.59 22.33 -0.98
C LEU A 197 -15.38 21.51 0.06
N PRO A 198 -16.35 22.12 0.77
CA PRO A 198 -17.13 21.42 1.80
C PRO A 198 -17.85 20.17 1.30
N ASP A 199 -18.36 20.20 0.07
CA ASP A 199 -19.08 19.09 -0.58
C ASP A 199 -18.15 18.01 -1.14
N GLU A 200 -16.86 18.30 -1.28
CA GLU A 200 -15.84 17.34 -1.74
C GLU A 200 -15.23 16.54 -0.58
N LEU A 201 -15.27 17.07 0.65
CA LEU A 201 -14.75 16.38 1.84
C LEU A 201 -15.39 14.98 2.05
N PRO A 202 -16.72 14.79 1.98
CA PRO A 202 -17.32 13.46 2.13
C PRO A 202 -16.77 12.42 1.14
N VAL A 203 -16.50 12.84 -0.10
CA VAL A 203 -15.91 11.96 -1.14
C VAL A 203 -14.47 11.62 -0.81
N CYS A 204 -13.67 12.61 -0.36
CA CYS A 204 -12.30 12.41 0.11
C CYS A 204 -12.23 11.42 1.29
N VAL A 205 -13.12 11.58 2.26
CA VAL A 205 -13.26 10.65 3.39
C VAL A 205 -13.58 9.24 2.91
N ALA A 206 -14.55 9.09 1.98
CA ALA A 206 -14.94 7.78 1.49
C ALA A 206 -13.82 7.05 0.73
N ARG A 207 -13.04 7.77 -0.09
CA ARG A 207 -11.85 7.23 -0.76
C ARG A 207 -10.81 6.77 0.25
N THR A 208 -10.48 7.64 1.21
CA THR A 208 -9.48 7.36 2.25
C THR A 208 -9.87 6.14 3.09
N ALA A 209 -11.15 6.02 3.45
CA ALA A 209 -11.69 4.87 4.16
C ALA A 209 -11.55 3.56 3.37
N CYS A 210 -11.86 3.60 2.07
CA CYS A 210 -11.78 2.42 1.21
C CYS A 210 -10.33 1.92 1.06
N ASP A 211 -9.36 2.85 0.97
CA ASP A 211 -7.94 2.53 0.95
C ASP A 211 -7.48 1.96 2.31
N LYS A 212 -7.80 2.64 3.44
CA LYS A 212 -7.38 2.23 4.79
C LYS A 212 -7.76 0.79 5.12
N TYR A 213 -9.00 0.43 4.81
CA TYR A 213 -9.58 -0.86 5.15
C TYR A 213 -9.65 -1.83 3.96
N LYS A 214 -8.84 -1.60 2.90
CA LYS A 214 -8.90 -2.43 1.67
C LYS A 214 -8.67 -3.92 1.93
N ALA A 215 -7.81 -4.26 2.88
CA ALA A 215 -7.47 -5.63 3.24
C ALA A 215 -8.39 -6.25 4.31
N VAL A 216 -9.32 -5.47 4.89
CA VAL A 216 -10.33 -5.99 5.82
C VAL A 216 -11.51 -6.53 5.01
N THR A 217 -11.36 -7.73 4.45
CA THR A 217 -12.30 -8.30 3.48
C THR A 217 -13.76 -8.43 3.93
N PRO A 218 -14.10 -8.58 5.23
CA PRO A 218 -15.50 -8.53 5.69
C PRO A 218 -16.15 -7.14 5.57
N MET A 219 -15.37 -6.07 5.47
CA MET A 219 -15.90 -4.72 5.34
C MET A 219 -16.28 -4.42 3.88
N GLY A 220 -17.58 -4.31 3.61
CA GLY A 220 -18.07 -3.67 2.39
C GLY A 220 -17.78 -2.15 2.39
N PRO A 221 -17.90 -1.45 1.25
CA PRO A 221 -17.57 -0.02 1.15
C PRO A 221 -18.25 0.86 2.20
N GLY A 222 -19.56 0.68 2.43
CA GLY A 222 -20.27 1.43 3.47
C GLY A 222 -19.71 1.20 4.88
N ALA A 223 -19.38 -0.05 5.23
CA ALA A 223 -18.79 -0.38 6.53
C ALA A 223 -17.40 0.26 6.71
N LYS A 224 -16.58 0.31 5.65
CA LYS A 224 -15.29 1.01 5.66
C LYS A 224 -15.47 2.49 5.96
N VAL A 225 -16.44 3.13 5.29
CA VAL A 225 -16.76 4.54 5.48
C VAL A 225 -17.26 4.80 6.90
N THR A 226 -18.18 3.97 7.41
CA THR A 226 -18.67 4.07 8.79
C THR A 226 -17.55 3.95 9.80
N GLY A 227 -16.70 2.93 9.68
CA GLY A 227 -15.57 2.71 10.59
C GLY A 227 -14.55 3.84 10.55
N PHE A 228 -14.24 4.35 9.35
CA PHE A 228 -13.34 5.49 9.22
C PHE A 228 -13.91 6.76 9.85
N LEU A 229 -15.20 7.04 9.66
CA LEU A 229 -15.88 8.18 10.28
C LEU A 229 -15.92 8.06 11.80
N ALA A 230 -16.14 6.85 12.34
CA ALA A 230 -16.12 6.60 13.78
C ALA A 230 -14.76 6.94 14.41
N ASN A 231 -13.66 6.59 13.74
CA ASN A 231 -12.31 6.92 14.20
C ASN A 231 -11.95 8.41 13.97
N LEU A 232 -12.32 8.97 12.80
CA LEU A 232 -12.05 10.37 12.47
C LEU A 232 -12.82 11.36 13.37
N LEU A 233 -14.12 11.12 13.56
CA LEU A 233 -15.04 12.04 14.22
C LEU A 233 -15.34 11.64 15.67
N GLY A 234 -15.32 10.35 15.97
CA GLY A 234 -15.59 9.80 17.31
C GLY A 234 -14.32 9.44 18.08
N ASP A 235 -14.51 8.54 19.04
CA ASP A 235 -13.50 8.04 19.97
C ASP A 235 -13.19 6.53 19.76
N ASP A 236 -13.67 5.93 18.66
CA ASP A 236 -13.39 4.53 18.33
C ASP A 236 -11.96 4.42 17.75
N ASP A 237 -11.19 3.43 18.20
CA ASP A 237 -9.88 3.13 17.60
C ASP A 237 -9.97 2.10 16.45
N GLU A 238 -8.85 1.79 15.80
CA GLU A 238 -8.82 0.80 14.72
C GLU A 238 -9.26 -0.60 15.18
N GLU A 239 -9.00 -0.97 16.43
CA GLU A 239 -9.36 -2.29 16.97
C GLU A 239 -10.88 -2.40 17.09
N ASP A 240 -11.53 -1.39 17.67
CA ASP A 240 -13.00 -1.31 17.78
C ASP A 240 -13.67 -1.40 16.41
N VAL A 241 -13.15 -0.67 15.42
CA VAL A 241 -13.69 -0.65 14.05
C VAL A 241 -13.59 -2.02 13.38
N VAL A 242 -12.44 -2.69 13.50
CA VAL A 242 -12.23 -4.01 12.91
C VAL A 242 -13.06 -5.07 13.63
N LEU A 243 -13.09 -5.07 14.96
CA LEU A 243 -13.87 -6.02 15.75
C LEU A 243 -15.36 -5.93 15.44
N ALA A 244 -15.90 -4.71 15.31
CA ALA A 244 -17.29 -4.50 14.92
C ALA A 244 -17.59 -5.09 13.54
N ALA A 245 -16.66 -4.98 12.59
CA ALA A 245 -16.82 -5.50 11.24
C ALA A 245 -16.64 -7.02 11.12
N THR A 246 -15.72 -7.61 11.89
CA THR A 246 -15.40 -9.04 11.83
C THR A 246 -16.24 -9.88 12.79
N GLY A 247 -16.91 -9.24 13.75
CA GLY A 247 -17.54 -9.92 14.88
C GLY A 247 -16.53 -10.61 15.79
N GLY A 248 -15.30 -10.09 15.86
CA GLY A 248 -14.18 -10.66 16.62
C GLY A 248 -13.63 -11.96 16.04
N LYS A 249 -13.81 -12.21 14.73
CA LYS A 249 -13.29 -13.39 14.06
C LYS A 249 -11.98 -13.07 13.35
N ALA A 250 -10.92 -13.78 13.75
CA ALA A 250 -9.64 -13.71 13.07
C ALA A 250 -9.70 -14.21 11.62
N LEU A 251 -8.91 -13.57 10.75
CA LEU A 251 -8.68 -14.02 9.39
C LEU A 251 -8.04 -15.41 9.42
N ALA A 252 -8.62 -16.35 8.69
CA ALA A 252 -8.08 -17.69 8.57
C ALA A 252 -6.68 -17.63 7.94
N ALA A 253 -5.71 -18.31 8.55
CA ALA A 253 -4.38 -18.43 7.98
C ALA A 253 -4.47 -19.04 6.57
N PRO A 254 -3.70 -18.52 5.58
CA PRO A 254 -3.68 -19.12 4.25
C PRO A 254 -3.30 -20.60 4.38
N ALA A 255 -4.06 -21.47 3.70
CA ALA A 255 -3.76 -22.89 3.67
C ALA A 255 -2.33 -23.07 3.13
N ALA A 256 -1.47 -23.75 3.88
CA ALA A 256 -0.12 -24.07 3.44
C ALA A 256 -0.20 -24.69 2.04
N LYS A 257 0.43 -24.05 1.04
CA LYS A 257 0.52 -24.60 -0.31
C LYS A 257 1.10 -26.00 -0.18
N LYS A 258 0.30 -27.04 -0.48
CA LYS A 258 0.79 -28.41 -0.59
C LYS A 258 1.92 -28.37 -1.62
N ALA A 259 3.10 -28.84 -1.24
CA ALA A 259 4.20 -29.05 -2.17
C ALA A 259 3.67 -29.81 -3.39
N ALA A 260 3.99 -29.31 -4.58
CA ALA A 260 3.63 -29.99 -5.82
C ALA A 260 4.19 -31.42 -5.77
N PRO A 261 3.42 -32.44 -6.21
CA PRO A 261 3.92 -33.81 -6.23
C PRO A 261 5.13 -33.87 -7.15
N GLU A 262 6.22 -34.44 -6.63
CA GLU A 262 7.44 -34.73 -7.40
C GLU A 262 7.06 -35.52 -8.65
N ALA A 263 7.43 -34.98 -9.82
CA ALA A 263 7.26 -35.69 -11.07
C ALA A 263 8.14 -36.94 -11.02
N GLN A 264 7.50 -38.11 -11.00
CA GLN A 264 8.18 -39.39 -11.15
C GLN A 264 8.81 -39.42 -12.53
N GLU A 265 10.14 -39.54 -12.54
CA GLU A 265 10.96 -39.78 -13.72
C GLU A 265 10.55 -41.14 -14.31
N GLU A 266 9.80 -41.14 -15.41
CA GLU A 266 9.59 -42.32 -16.25
C GLU A 266 10.92 -42.66 -16.93
N ALA A 267 11.65 -43.60 -16.35
CA ALA A 267 12.69 -44.35 -17.04
C ALA A 267 11.99 -45.48 -17.83
N ASP A 268 11.92 -45.34 -19.15
CA ASP A 268 11.57 -46.44 -20.04
C ASP A 268 12.71 -46.71 -21.03
N GLU A 269 12.96 -48.02 -21.19
CA GLU A 269 14.04 -48.71 -21.93
C GLU A 269 14.12 -48.45 -23.44
#